data_AF-A0A947NHD6-F1
#
_entry.id   AF-A0A947NHD6-F1
#
_cell.length_a   1.000
_cell.length_b   1.000
_cell.length_c   1.000
_cell.angle_alpha   90.00
_cell.angle_beta   90.00
_cell.angle_gamma   90.00
#
_symmetry.space_group_name_H-M   'P 1'
#
loop_
_entity.id
_entity.type
_entity.pdbx_description
1 polymer ?
#
loop_
_entity_poly.entity_id
_entity_poly.type
_entity_poly.pdbx_seq_one_letter_code
_entity_poly.pdbx_strand_id
1 'polypeptide(L)'
;MAGNQKVVPSDLEIAQAATPQPIDRIASKLGLRPQELEAHGALKAKIKLSVLDRLADRPSGKYIDVTAITPTPLGEGKSTTMVGLTQALGSELGKNVICCIRQPSMGPTFNIKGGAAGGGYSQVIPMEDFNLHLTGDIHAISVAHNLVAAALDSRLFHESRQSDEALAKRGIERLDIDPDTITWRRVVDVCDRSLREIAIGFNDDKLADGSPSPVFPRKTGFDITVS
;
A
#
# COMPACT_ATOMS: atom_id res chain seq x y z
N MET A 1 31.34 -35.01 -19.01
CA MET A 1 30.10 -34.53 -19.67
C MET A 1 29.47 -33.49 -18.76
N ALA A 2 29.74 -32.21 -18.98
CA ALA A 2 29.05 -31.13 -18.28
C ALA A 2 27.61 -31.11 -18.81
N GLY A 3 26.68 -31.64 -18.01
CA GLY A 3 25.26 -31.65 -18.36
C GLY A 3 24.81 -30.23 -18.65
N ASN A 4 24.09 -30.06 -19.75
CA ASN A 4 23.48 -28.82 -20.20
C ASN A 4 22.55 -28.29 -19.09
N GLN A 5 23.08 -27.50 -18.16
CA GLN A 5 22.33 -26.97 -17.03
C GLN A 5 21.35 -25.95 -17.60
N LYS A 6 20.07 -26.33 -17.69
CA LYS A 6 19.01 -25.42 -18.12
C LYS A 6 19.06 -24.19 -17.22
N VAL A 7 19.46 -23.06 -17.80
CA VAL A 7 19.44 -21.75 -17.13
C VAL A 7 17.99 -21.48 -16.74
N VAL A 8 17.75 -21.21 -15.45
CA VAL A 8 16.43 -20.78 -14.98
C VAL A 8 16.14 -19.44 -15.63
N PRO A 9 15.00 -19.26 -16.34
CA PRO A 9 14.66 -17.97 -16.93
C PRO A 9 14.49 -16.88 -15.87
N SER A 10 14.47 -15.63 -16.29
CA SER A 10 14.20 -14.52 -15.38
C SER A 10 12.80 -14.62 -14.77
N ASP A 11 12.59 -14.01 -13.61
CA ASP A 11 11.31 -14.02 -12.90
C ASP A 11 10.15 -13.51 -13.79
N LEU A 12 10.41 -12.48 -14.59
CA LEU A 12 9.42 -11.91 -15.50
C LEU A 12 9.08 -12.86 -16.66
N GLU A 13 10.07 -13.53 -17.25
CA GLU A 13 9.82 -14.52 -18.30
C GLU A 13 8.98 -15.69 -17.79
N ILE A 14 9.27 -16.16 -16.56
CA ILE A 14 8.47 -17.20 -15.90
C ILE A 14 7.03 -16.70 -15.67
N ALA A 15 6.86 -15.46 -15.20
CA ALA A 15 5.54 -14.87 -14.97
C ALA A 15 4.72 -14.74 -16.25
N GLN A 16 5.33 -14.29 -17.35
CA GLN A 16 4.68 -14.10 -18.65
C GLN A 16 4.36 -15.41 -19.36
N ALA A 17 5.15 -16.47 -19.14
CA ALA A 17 4.88 -17.79 -19.67
C ALA A 17 3.76 -18.54 -18.93
N ALA A 18 3.36 -18.08 -17.74
CA ALA A 18 2.32 -18.73 -16.95
C ALA A 18 0.94 -18.59 -17.61
N THR A 19 0.11 -19.63 -17.51
CA THR A 19 -1.31 -19.57 -17.88
C THR A 19 -2.15 -19.43 -16.60
N PRO A 20 -2.50 -18.20 -16.18
CA PRO A 20 -3.19 -17.98 -14.93
C PRO A 20 -4.63 -18.50 -14.99
N GLN A 21 -5.11 -19.05 -13.87
CA GLN A 21 -6.52 -19.39 -13.72
C GLN A 21 -7.34 -18.11 -13.48
N PRO A 22 -8.55 -18.02 -14.07
CA PRO A 22 -9.50 -16.97 -13.71
C PRO A 22 -9.76 -16.90 -12.20
N ILE A 23 -9.83 -15.68 -11.66
CA ILE A 23 -9.90 -15.46 -10.20
C ILE A 23 -11.18 -16.00 -9.57
N ASP A 24 -12.28 -16.01 -10.32
CA ASP A 24 -13.56 -16.58 -9.93
C ASP A 24 -13.47 -18.10 -9.69
N ARG A 25 -12.69 -18.82 -10.50
CA ARG A 25 -12.43 -20.26 -10.31
C ARG A 25 -11.61 -20.51 -9.05
N ILE A 26 -10.62 -19.66 -8.76
CA ILE A 26 -9.82 -19.75 -7.54
C ILE A 26 -10.72 -19.49 -6.32
N ALA A 27 -11.52 -18.42 -6.35
CA ALA A 27 -12.42 -18.06 -5.27
C ALA A 27 -13.49 -19.14 -5.00
N SER A 28 -14.06 -19.74 -6.05
CA SER A 28 -15.01 -20.84 -5.93
C SER A 28 -14.41 -22.07 -5.24
N LYS A 29 -13.15 -22.44 -5.56
CA LYS A 29 -12.42 -23.52 -4.87
C LYS A 29 -12.23 -23.24 -3.37
N LEU A 30 -12.15 -21.97 -2.98
CA LEU A 30 -12.07 -21.54 -1.58
C LEU A 30 -13.44 -21.44 -0.89
N GLY A 31 -14.54 -21.69 -1.60
CA GLY A 31 -15.90 -21.59 -1.05
C GLY A 31 -16.43 -20.15 -0.91
N LEU A 32 -15.86 -19.21 -1.67
CA LEU A 32 -16.37 -17.85 -1.79
C LEU A 32 -17.55 -17.82 -2.76
N ARG A 33 -18.55 -17.01 -2.45
CA ARG A 33 -19.74 -16.82 -3.29
C ARG A 33 -19.48 -15.70 -4.32
N PRO A 34 -20.06 -15.75 -5.53
CA PRO A 34 -19.88 -14.71 -6.53
C PRO A 34 -20.20 -13.29 -6.03
N GLN A 35 -21.21 -13.16 -5.16
CA GLN A 35 -21.63 -11.86 -4.61
C GLN A 35 -20.63 -11.27 -3.61
N GLU A 36 -19.71 -12.08 -3.09
CA GLU A 36 -18.65 -11.68 -2.16
C GLU A 36 -17.38 -11.22 -2.87
N LEU A 37 -17.36 -11.28 -4.21
CA LEU A 37 -16.23 -10.87 -5.03
C LEU A 37 -16.55 -9.56 -5.75
N GLU A 38 -15.53 -8.71 -5.84
CA GLU A 38 -15.51 -7.56 -6.72
C GLU A 38 -14.31 -7.71 -7.66
N ALA A 39 -14.59 -8.06 -8.92
CA ALA A 39 -13.55 -8.40 -9.88
C ALA A 39 -12.80 -7.15 -10.39
N HIS A 40 -11.47 -7.25 -10.44
CA HIS A 40 -10.56 -6.27 -11.04
C HIS A 40 -9.86 -6.92 -12.24
N GLY A 41 -10.60 -7.01 -13.35
CA GLY A 41 -10.23 -7.83 -14.49
C GLY A 41 -10.40 -9.33 -14.20
N ALA A 42 -9.80 -10.18 -15.04
CA ALA A 42 -10.02 -11.63 -14.97
C ALA A 42 -9.21 -12.35 -13.87
N LEU A 43 -8.14 -11.73 -13.37
CA LEU A 43 -7.12 -12.40 -12.55
C LEU A 43 -7.02 -11.88 -11.11
N LYS A 44 -7.80 -10.87 -10.75
CA LYS A 44 -7.75 -10.21 -9.44
C LYS A 44 -9.16 -9.86 -8.98
N ALA A 45 -9.38 -9.89 -7.68
CA ALA A 45 -10.64 -9.47 -7.09
C ALA A 45 -10.41 -8.96 -5.66
N LYS A 46 -11.25 -8.04 -5.22
CA LYS A 46 -11.44 -7.74 -3.80
C LYS A 46 -12.49 -8.71 -3.24
N ILE A 47 -12.33 -9.05 -1.97
CA ILE A 47 -13.28 -9.88 -1.22
C ILE A 47 -14.04 -8.95 -0.26
N LYS A 48 -15.37 -9.00 -0.31
CA LYS A 48 -16.23 -8.23 0.58
C LYS A 48 -16.14 -8.76 2.01
N LEU A 49 -16.05 -7.84 2.97
CA LEU A 49 -15.92 -8.19 4.40
C LEU A 49 -17.12 -8.95 4.97
N SER A 50 -18.29 -8.89 4.33
CA SER A 50 -19.49 -9.67 4.68
C SER A 50 -19.25 -11.19 4.70
N VAL A 51 -18.16 -11.67 4.06
CA VAL A 51 -17.75 -13.06 4.17
C VAL A 51 -17.42 -13.47 5.61
N LEU A 52 -16.91 -12.54 6.43
CA LEU A 52 -16.54 -12.81 7.82
C LEU A 52 -17.78 -13.15 8.65
N ASP A 53 -18.87 -12.41 8.47
CA ASP A 53 -20.14 -12.66 9.17
C ASP A 53 -20.70 -14.04 8.82
N ARG A 54 -20.67 -14.40 7.53
CA ARG A 54 -21.13 -15.72 7.06
C ARG A 54 -20.28 -16.87 7.62
N LEU A 55 -18.98 -16.63 7.82
CA LEU A 55 -18.03 -17.64 8.23
C LEU A 55 -17.71 -17.61 9.73
N ALA A 56 -18.44 -16.81 10.52
CA ALA A 56 -18.17 -16.59 11.94
C ALA A 56 -18.12 -17.89 12.77
N ASP A 57 -18.98 -18.87 12.44
CA ASP A 57 -19.04 -20.16 13.16
C ASP A 57 -17.97 -21.17 12.71
N ARG A 58 -17.14 -20.83 11.71
CA ARG A 58 -16.10 -21.76 11.22
C ARG A 58 -14.88 -21.71 12.16
N PRO A 59 -14.30 -22.87 12.51
CA PRO A 59 -13.07 -22.88 13.27
C PRO A 59 -11.93 -22.24 12.47
N SER A 60 -11.05 -21.50 13.16
CA SER A 60 -9.86 -20.94 12.55
C SER A 60 -8.94 -22.03 11.99
N GLY A 61 -8.31 -21.73 10.85
CA GLY A 61 -7.29 -22.58 10.25
C GLY A 61 -5.99 -22.58 11.07
N LYS A 62 -5.01 -23.36 10.60
CA LYS A 62 -3.63 -23.27 11.13
C LYS A 62 -2.96 -22.02 10.57
N TYR A 63 -2.33 -21.26 11.44
CA TYR A 63 -1.52 -20.10 11.07
C TYR A 63 -0.05 -20.49 11.04
N ILE A 64 0.60 -20.26 9.91
CA ILE A 64 2.02 -20.54 9.70
C ILE A 64 2.69 -19.20 9.37
N ASP A 65 3.57 -18.75 10.26
CA ASP A 65 4.39 -17.56 10.03
C ASP A 65 5.75 -17.94 9.45
N VAL A 66 6.13 -17.26 8.37
CA VAL A 66 7.41 -17.47 7.69
C VAL A 66 8.30 -16.27 7.97
N THR A 67 9.30 -16.49 8.83
CA THR A 67 10.30 -15.49 9.19
C THR A 67 11.68 -15.82 8.61
N ALA A 68 12.63 -14.89 8.74
CA ALA A 68 14.01 -15.06 8.32
C ALA A 68 14.96 -14.49 9.36
N ILE A 69 16.24 -14.85 9.24
CA ILE A 69 17.33 -14.21 9.99
C ILE A 69 17.48 -12.73 9.60
N THR A 70 18.34 -12.00 10.30
CA THR A 70 18.72 -10.63 9.94
C THR A 70 19.13 -10.56 8.46
N PRO A 71 18.57 -9.62 7.67
CA PRO A 71 18.88 -9.52 6.25
C PRO A 71 20.37 -9.32 5.97
N THR A 72 20.83 -9.98 4.91
CA THR A 72 22.19 -9.95 4.39
C THR A 72 22.18 -9.52 2.92
N PRO A 73 23.30 -9.03 2.37
CA PRO A 73 23.37 -8.66 0.95
C PRO A 73 23.11 -9.81 -0.03
N LEU A 74 23.20 -11.08 0.42
CA LEU A 74 22.98 -12.26 -0.41
C LEU A 74 21.50 -12.57 -0.63
N GLY A 75 20.60 -12.02 0.20
CA GLY A 75 19.17 -12.26 0.15
C GLY A 75 18.78 -13.63 0.73
N GLU A 76 17.67 -13.66 1.47
CA GLU A 76 17.24 -14.83 2.25
C GLU A 76 16.14 -15.63 1.55
N GLY A 77 15.53 -15.09 0.49
CA GLY A 77 14.47 -15.77 -0.25
C GLY A 77 13.16 -15.96 0.53
N LYS A 78 12.92 -15.18 1.60
CA LYS A 78 11.74 -15.34 2.49
C LYS A 78 10.41 -15.43 1.73
N SER A 79 10.14 -14.50 0.81
CA SER A 79 8.90 -14.50 0.03
C SER A 79 8.82 -15.71 -0.90
N THR A 80 9.94 -16.09 -1.51
CA THR A 80 10.04 -17.29 -2.35
C THR A 80 9.73 -18.55 -1.55
N THR A 81 10.28 -18.69 -0.34
CA THR A 81 9.99 -19.80 0.58
C THR A 81 8.53 -19.83 0.98
N MET A 82 7.93 -18.68 1.30
CA MET A 82 6.52 -18.59 1.69
C MET A 82 5.57 -19.02 0.55
N VAL A 83 5.82 -18.56 -0.69
CA VAL A 83 5.03 -18.97 -1.85
C VAL A 83 5.27 -20.44 -2.18
N GLY A 84 6.53 -20.91 -2.16
CA GLY A 84 6.89 -22.30 -2.41
C GLY A 84 6.29 -23.27 -1.39
N LEU A 85 6.29 -22.91 -0.11
CA LEU A 85 5.63 -23.68 0.94
C LEU A 85 4.11 -23.78 0.70
N THR A 86 3.48 -22.67 0.30
CA THR A 86 2.05 -22.66 -0.04
C THR A 86 1.76 -23.57 -1.24
N GLN A 87 2.57 -23.47 -2.29
CA GLN A 87 2.46 -24.33 -3.48
C GLN A 87 2.59 -25.80 -3.07
N ALA A 88 3.61 -26.18 -2.30
CA ALA A 88 3.81 -27.57 -1.85
C ALA A 88 2.65 -28.09 -0.99
N LEU A 89 2.14 -27.28 -0.06
CA LEU A 89 0.97 -27.65 0.75
C LEU A 89 -0.28 -27.85 -0.12
N GLY A 90 -0.49 -26.99 -1.11
CA GLY A 90 -1.66 -27.02 -1.99
C GLY A 90 -1.61 -28.11 -3.05
N SER A 91 -0.58 -28.11 -3.91
CA SER A 91 -0.47 -28.99 -5.08
C SER A 91 -0.02 -30.40 -4.72
N GLU A 92 0.99 -30.55 -3.86
CA GLU A 92 1.61 -31.85 -3.56
C GLU A 92 0.92 -32.57 -2.40
N LEU A 93 0.45 -31.81 -1.40
CA LEU A 93 -0.15 -32.37 -0.18
C LEU A 93 -1.68 -32.24 -0.10
N GLY A 94 -2.30 -31.61 -1.10
CA GLY A 94 -3.76 -31.49 -1.22
C GLY A 94 -4.41 -30.72 -0.07
N LYS A 95 -3.69 -29.82 0.61
CA LYS A 95 -4.23 -28.99 1.70
C LYS A 95 -4.91 -27.75 1.16
N ASN A 96 -6.03 -27.35 1.78
CA ASN A 96 -6.61 -26.04 1.53
C ASN A 96 -5.77 -24.98 2.25
N VAL A 97 -5.03 -24.19 1.47
CA VAL A 97 -4.02 -23.25 1.97
C VAL A 97 -4.08 -21.94 1.17
N ILE A 98 -3.85 -20.82 1.86
CA ILE A 98 -3.81 -19.48 1.29
C ILE A 98 -2.50 -18.82 1.71
N CYS A 99 -1.82 -18.17 0.76
CA CYS A 99 -0.67 -17.33 1.03
C CYS A 99 -1.12 -15.88 1.23
N CYS A 100 -0.75 -15.27 2.35
CA CYS A 100 -1.02 -13.86 2.64
C CYS A 100 0.28 -13.06 2.56
N ILE A 101 0.34 -12.08 1.66
CA ILE A 101 1.53 -11.26 1.42
C ILE A 101 1.20 -9.77 1.43
N ARG A 102 2.20 -8.93 1.70
CA ARG A 102 2.06 -7.47 1.65
C ARG A 102 2.16 -6.99 0.21
N GLN A 103 1.32 -6.02 -0.16
CA GLN A 103 1.50 -5.26 -1.40
C GLN A 103 2.81 -4.46 -1.32
N PRO A 104 3.67 -4.51 -2.35
CA PRO A 104 4.84 -3.65 -2.43
C PRO A 104 4.46 -2.21 -2.79
N SER A 105 5.23 -1.26 -2.27
CA SER A 105 5.23 0.11 -2.78
C SER A 105 5.70 0.15 -4.23
N MET A 106 5.06 1.01 -5.03
CA MET A 106 5.39 1.21 -6.44
C MET A 106 6.70 2.00 -6.61
N GLY A 107 7.00 2.95 -5.72
CA GLY A 107 8.18 3.81 -5.84
C GLY A 107 9.50 3.05 -6.05
N PRO A 108 9.83 2.04 -5.21
CA PRO A 108 11.04 1.23 -5.36
C PRO A 108 11.13 0.43 -6.66
N THR A 109 9.99 0.08 -7.29
CA THR A 109 9.94 -0.68 -8.55
C THR A 109 10.66 0.05 -9.69
N PHE A 110 10.65 1.39 -9.67
CA PHE A 110 11.31 2.22 -10.68
C PHE A 110 12.78 2.57 -10.37
N ASN A 111 13.33 2.04 -9.27
CA ASN A 111 14.71 2.27 -8.88
C ASN A 111 15.52 0.96 -8.92
N ILE A 112 15.66 0.29 -7.77
CA ILE A 112 16.62 -0.79 -7.56
C ILE A 112 15.92 -2.15 -7.38
N LYS A 113 14.64 -2.16 -6.99
CA LYS A 113 13.99 -3.37 -6.52
C LYS A 113 13.14 -4.03 -7.61
N GLY A 114 13.62 -5.16 -8.12
CA GLY A 114 12.79 -6.14 -8.83
C GLY A 114 11.75 -6.79 -7.90
N GLY A 115 10.68 -7.34 -8.48
CA GLY A 115 9.40 -7.64 -7.85
C GLY A 115 9.42 -8.33 -6.47
N ALA A 116 8.50 -7.92 -5.59
CA ALA A 116 8.41 -8.40 -4.20
C ALA A 116 7.56 -9.67 -4.00
N ALA A 117 7.14 -10.30 -5.10
CA ALA A 117 6.09 -11.31 -5.14
C ALA A 117 6.59 -12.76 -5.02
N GLY A 118 7.85 -12.98 -4.60
CA GLY A 118 8.53 -14.28 -4.66
C GLY A 118 9.66 -14.26 -5.69
N GLY A 119 10.00 -15.42 -6.27
CA GLY A 119 11.03 -15.53 -7.31
C GLY A 119 11.12 -16.95 -7.90
N GLY A 120 11.74 -17.09 -9.07
CA GLY A 120 11.80 -18.34 -9.81
C GLY A 120 10.40 -18.87 -10.14
N TYR A 121 10.14 -20.15 -9.89
CA TYR A 121 8.80 -20.75 -10.10
C TYR A 121 7.84 -20.56 -8.91
N SER A 122 8.29 -19.89 -7.84
CA SER A 122 7.50 -19.64 -6.64
C SER A 122 7.24 -18.14 -6.50
N GLN A 123 6.25 -17.67 -7.26
CA GLN A 123 5.89 -16.27 -7.36
C GLN A 123 4.37 -16.07 -7.45
N VAL A 124 3.89 -14.91 -7.01
CA VAL A 124 2.52 -14.45 -7.18
C VAL A 124 2.40 -13.67 -8.49
N ILE A 125 1.39 -14.01 -9.28
CA ILE A 125 1.08 -13.40 -10.58
C ILE A 125 -0.34 -12.83 -10.58
N PRO A 126 -0.66 -11.80 -11.39
CA PRO A 126 0.21 -11.13 -12.37
C PRO A 126 1.22 -10.16 -11.71
N MET A 127 2.51 -10.34 -12.03
CA MET A 127 3.62 -9.63 -11.38
C MET A 127 3.63 -8.13 -11.68
N GLU A 128 3.25 -7.73 -12.89
CA GLU A 128 3.22 -6.33 -13.33
C GLU A 128 2.18 -5.54 -12.52
N ASP A 129 0.95 -6.04 -12.45
CA ASP A 129 -0.11 -5.43 -11.64
C ASP A 129 0.30 -5.36 -10.16
N PHE A 130 0.91 -6.43 -9.65
CA PHE A 130 1.31 -6.54 -8.25
C PHE A 130 2.36 -5.49 -7.82
N ASN A 131 3.27 -5.13 -8.72
CA ASN A 131 4.33 -4.15 -8.44
C ASN A 131 3.96 -2.69 -8.79
N LEU A 132 2.79 -2.48 -9.41
CA LEU A 132 2.30 -1.17 -9.83
C LEU A 132 1.05 -0.79 -9.03
N HIS A 133 -0.08 -0.60 -9.70
CA HIS A 133 -1.29 -0.06 -9.08
C HIS A 133 -2.12 -1.11 -8.35
N LEU A 134 -1.90 -2.40 -8.62
CA LEU A 134 -2.69 -3.54 -8.14
C LEU A 134 -4.21 -3.30 -8.22
N THR A 135 -4.84 -2.95 -7.09
CA THR A 135 -6.27 -2.63 -7.00
C THR A 135 -6.54 -1.22 -6.47
N GLY A 136 -5.51 -0.38 -6.37
CA GLY A 136 -5.62 1.02 -5.96
C GLY A 136 -5.49 1.28 -4.46
N ASP A 137 -5.11 0.29 -3.65
CA ASP A 137 -5.10 0.40 -2.18
C ASP A 137 -4.14 1.49 -1.68
N ILE A 138 -2.90 1.50 -2.20
CA ILE A 138 -1.92 2.53 -1.85
C ILE A 138 -2.38 3.91 -2.32
N HIS A 139 -3.05 4.02 -3.47
CA HIS A 139 -3.62 5.30 -3.93
C HIS A 139 -4.69 5.81 -2.96
N ALA A 140 -5.58 4.92 -2.50
CA ALA A 140 -6.60 5.26 -1.52
C ALA A 140 -5.97 5.74 -0.19
N ILE A 141 -4.91 5.07 0.28
CA ILE A 141 -4.14 5.48 1.47
C ILE A 141 -3.51 6.86 1.24
N SER A 142 -2.85 7.09 0.11
CA SER A 142 -2.24 8.39 -0.22
C SER A 142 -3.26 9.52 -0.21
N VAL A 143 -4.42 9.32 -0.84
CA VAL A 143 -5.46 10.35 -0.91
C VAL A 143 -6.04 10.62 0.47
N ALA A 144 -6.33 9.58 1.26
CA ALA A 144 -6.85 9.74 2.62
C ALA A 144 -5.85 10.50 3.52
N HIS A 145 -4.57 10.13 3.46
CA HIS A 145 -3.51 10.77 4.25
C HIS A 145 -3.33 12.25 3.89
N ASN A 146 -3.31 12.55 2.58
CA ASN A 146 -3.16 13.91 2.10
C ASN A 146 -4.42 14.76 2.30
N LEU A 147 -5.61 14.14 2.37
CA LEU A 147 -6.84 14.82 2.75
C LEU A 147 -6.77 15.32 4.20
N VAL A 148 -6.21 14.54 5.12
CA VAL A 148 -5.95 14.99 6.51
C VAL A 148 -4.99 16.18 6.53
N ALA A 149 -3.89 16.10 5.76
CA ALA A 149 -2.94 17.22 5.65
C ALA A 149 -3.58 18.49 5.08
N ALA A 150 -4.44 18.34 4.06
CA ALA A 150 -5.17 19.46 3.46
C ALA A 150 -6.21 20.05 4.42
N ALA A 151 -6.93 19.22 5.17
CA ALA A 151 -7.89 19.65 6.17
C ALA A 151 -7.20 20.42 7.31
N LEU A 152 -6.02 19.97 7.75
CA LEU A 152 -5.20 20.66 8.73
C LEU A 152 -4.77 22.05 8.25
N ASP A 153 -4.22 22.15 7.03
CA ASP A 153 -3.79 23.44 6.48
C ASP A 153 -4.97 24.40 6.24
N SER A 154 -6.11 23.87 5.76
CA SER A 154 -7.35 24.65 5.63
C SER A 154 -7.85 25.16 6.98
N ARG A 155 -7.74 24.33 8.03
CA ARG A 155 -8.11 24.72 9.38
C ARG A 155 -7.26 25.89 9.88
N LEU A 156 -5.93 25.79 9.77
CA LEU A 156 -5.00 26.86 10.16
C LEU A 156 -5.23 28.15 9.35
N PHE A 157 -5.46 28.02 8.03
CA PHE A 157 -5.75 29.14 7.15
C PHE A 157 -6.98 29.92 7.60
N HIS A 158 -8.08 29.23 7.87
CA HIS A 158 -9.33 29.87 8.27
C HIS A 158 -9.26 30.45 9.68
N GLU A 159 -8.61 29.75 10.62
CA GLU A 159 -8.39 30.26 11.97
C GLU A 159 -7.56 31.55 11.97
N SER A 160 -6.47 31.61 11.20
CA SER A 160 -5.61 32.81 11.13
C SER A 160 -6.28 34.06 10.53
N ARG A 161 -7.46 33.91 9.90
CA ARG A 161 -8.17 34.98 9.19
C ARG A 161 -9.56 35.30 9.76
N GLN A 162 -9.99 34.60 10.80
CA GLN A 162 -11.31 34.79 11.41
C GLN A 162 -11.17 35.12 12.88
N SER A 163 -12.06 35.98 13.39
CA SER A 163 -12.16 36.23 14.82
C SER A 163 -12.89 35.07 15.51
N ASP A 164 -12.70 34.96 16.83
CA ASP A 164 -13.33 33.90 17.62
C ASP A 164 -14.86 34.03 17.63
N GLU A 165 -15.40 35.24 17.59
CA GLU A 165 -16.83 35.46 17.47
C GLU A 165 -17.38 34.97 16.13
N ALA A 166 -16.62 35.10 15.04
CA ALA A 166 -17.02 34.61 13.73
C ALA A 166 -17.03 33.08 13.66
N LEU A 167 -16.04 32.43 14.29
CA LEU A 167 -16.00 30.97 14.44
C LEU A 167 -17.14 30.46 15.34
N ALA A 168 -17.36 31.11 16.48
CA ALA A 168 -18.41 30.75 17.44
C ALA A 168 -19.82 30.83 16.84
N LYS A 169 -20.09 31.83 15.97
CA LYS A 169 -21.37 31.91 15.22
C LYS A 169 -21.64 30.71 14.32
N ARG A 170 -20.60 29.97 13.94
CA ARG A 170 -20.69 28.73 13.14
C ARG A 170 -20.63 27.46 13.99
N GLY A 171 -20.61 27.60 15.32
CA GLY A 171 -20.45 26.47 16.25
C GLY A 171 -19.06 25.86 16.24
N ILE A 172 -18.03 26.64 15.90
CA ILE A 172 -16.65 26.19 15.77
C ILE A 172 -15.80 26.83 16.88
N GLU A 173 -15.11 26.01 17.67
CA GLU A 173 -14.09 26.44 18.63
C GLU A 173 -12.71 26.44 17.97
N ARG A 174 -11.86 27.44 18.28
CA ARG A 174 -10.48 27.54 17.77
C ARG A 174 -9.60 26.44 18.39
N LEU A 175 -8.82 25.77 17.56
CA LEU A 175 -7.84 24.76 18.01
C LEU A 175 -6.50 25.40 18.36
N ASP A 176 -6.14 26.51 17.71
CA ASP A 176 -4.92 27.30 17.99
C ASP A 176 -3.64 26.45 17.91
N ILE A 177 -3.55 25.65 16.84
CA ILE A 177 -2.45 24.72 16.62
C ILE A 177 -1.19 25.53 16.25
N ASP A 178 -0.11 25.32 17.01
CA ASP A 178 1.21 25.84 16.68
C ASP A 178 1.73 25.18 15.38
N PRO A 179 1.90 25.94 14.27
CA PRO A 179 2.34 25.42 12.98
C PRO A 179 3.69 24.71 13.01
N ASP A 180 4.60 25.10 13.92
CA ASP A 180 5.94 24.53 14.02
C ASP A 180 5.95 23.17 14.73
N THR A 181 4.84 22.81 15.40
CA THR A 181 4.69 21.53 16.11
C THR A 181 4.00 20.45 15.28
N ILE A 182 3.57 20.78 14.06
CA ILE A 182 2.83 19.84 13.20
C ILE A 182 3.74 18.69 12.76
N THR A 183 3.43 17.49 13.26
CA THR A 183 4.13 16.24 12.89
C THR A 183 3.52 15.55 11.67
N TRP A 184 2.27 15.88 11.31
CA TRP A 184 1.59 15.28 10.16
C TRP A 184 2.15 15.80 8.83
N ARG A 185 2.95 14.96 8.18
CA ARG A 185 3.55 15.20 6.86
C ARG A 185 2.61 14.75 5.75
N ARG A 186 2.96 15.04 4.49
CA ARG A 186 2.24 14.51 3.31
C ARG A 186 2.87 13.20 2.84
N VAL A 187 2.24 12.50 1.91
CA VAL A 187 2.78 11.25 1.35
C VAL A 187 2.66 11.17 -0.16
N VAL A 188 3.59 10.43 -0.78
CA VAL A 188 3.56 10.08 -2.20
C VAL A 188 4.25 8.73 -2.40
N ASP A 189 3.67 7.83 -3.21
CA ASP A 189 4.26 6.51 -3.44
C ASP A 189 5.31 6.51 -4.57
N VAL A 190 6.26 7.44 -4.46
CA VAL A 190 7.37 7.63 -5.40
C VAL A 190 8.64 7.88 -4.58
N CYS A 191 9.77 7.36 -5.04
CA CYS A 191 11.06 7.62 -4.43
C CYS A 191 11.59 9.01 -4.82
N ASP A 192 11.06 10.07 -4.20
CA ASP A 192 11.49 11.44 -4.41
C ASP A 192 12.19 12.02 -3.16
N ARG A 193 13.52 12.11 -3.22
CA ARG A 193 14.32 12.66 -2.12
C ARG A 193 14.13 14.17 -1.92
N SER A 194 13.70 14.89 -2.94
CA SER A 194 13.62 16.36 -2.93
C SER A 194 12.45 16.86 -2.09
N LEU A 195 11.47 15.99 -1.81
CA LEU A 195 10.29 16.33 -1.01
C LEU A 195 10.47 16.09 0.50
N ARG A 196 11.63 15.61 0.96
CA ARG A 196 11.86 15.29 2.39
C ARG A 196 11.69 16.50 3.31
N GLU A 197 12.12 17.67 2.86
CA GLU A 197 11.97 18.94 3.56
C GLU A 197 11.57 20.02 2.57
N ILE A 198 10.40 20.62 2.77
CA ILE A 198 9.85 21.68 1.93
C ILE A 198 9.22 22.77 2.80
N ALA A 199 8.96 23.92 2.18
CA ALA A 199 8.04 24.92 2.72
C ALA A 199 6.80 25.01 1.83
N ILE A 200 5.63 25.22 2.43
CA ILE A 200 4.34 25.31 1.74
C ILE A 200 3.56 26.58 2.13
N GLY A 201 2.51 26.90 1.38
CA GLY A 201 1.60 28.00 1.70
C GLY A 201 2.12 29.38 1.32
N PHE A 202 3.10 29.48 0.41
CA PHE A 202 3.66 30.75 -0.04
C PHE A 202 2.63 31.70 -0.67
N ASN A 203 1.53 31.19 -1.21
CA ASN A 203 0.42 31.98 -1.73
C ASN A 203 -0.40 32.67 -0.62
N ASP A 204 -0.26 32.23 0.63
CA ASP A 204 -1.01 32.70 1.79
C ASP A 204 -0.07 33.29 2.86
N ASP A 205 1.13 33.73 2.45
CA ASP A 205 2.19 34.30 3.29
C ASP A 205 1.82 35.66 3.91
N LYS A 206 0.71 36.26 3.45
CA LYS A 206 0.16 37.51 3.96
C LYS A 206 -1.33 37.40 4.30
N LEU A 207 -1.74 38.17 5.30
CA LEU A 207 -3.15 38.40 5.64
C LEU A 207 -3.76 39.47 4.71
N ALA A 208 -5.08 39.67 4.83
CA ALA A 208 -5.81 40.62 3.98
C ALA A 208 -5.37 42.08 4.16
N ASP A 209 -4.81 42.43 5.32
CA ASP A 209 -4.24 43.73 5.64
C ASP A 209 -2.78 43.89 5.17
N GLY A 210 -2.20 42.86 4.57
CA GLY A 210 -0.82 42.82 4.08
C GLY A 210 0.23 42.45 5.14
N SER A 211 -0.16 42.20 6.39
CA SER A 211 0.77 41.71 7.42
C SER A 211 1.22 40.27 7.11
N PRO A 212 2.39 39.84 7.61
CA PRO A 212 2.80 38.44 7.49
C PRO A 212 1.77 37.50 8.13
N SER A 213 1.53 36.36 7.49
CA SER A 213 0.71 35.28 8.05
C SER A 213 1.44 34.63 9.23
N PRO A 214 0.78 34.39 10.37
CA PRO A 214 1.40 33.69 11.51
C PRO A 214 1.54 32.18 11.27
N VAL A 215 0.93 31.66 10.20
CA VAL A 215 0.90 30.23 9.88
C VAL A 215 1.74 29.89 8.66
N PHE A 216 1.74 30.76 7.65
CA PHE A 216 2.33 30.47 6.34
C PHE A 216 3.39 31.51 5.96
N PRO A 217 4.45 31.10 5.22
CA PRO A 217 4.76 29.73 4.83
C PRO A 217 5.23 28.87 6.01
N ARG A 218 4.96 27.56 5.98
CA ARG A 218 5.43 26.61 7.03
C ARG A 218 6.28 25.49 6.47
N LYS A 219 7.19 24.95 7.30
CA LYS A 219 8.02 23.79 6.98
C LYS A 219 7.23 22.48 7.12
N THR A 220 7.48 21.54 6.22
CA THR A 220 6.94 20.17 6.25
C THR A 220 7.74 19.27 5.33
N GLY A 221 7.20 18.12 4.94
CA GLY A 221 7.76 17.27 3.87
C GLY A 221 6.81 16.16 3.46
N PHE A 222 7.30 15.31 2.57
CA PHE A 222 6.64 14.09 2.14
C PHE A 222 7.40 12.86 2.59
N ASP A 223 6.66 11.84 2.98
CA ASP A 223 7.16 10.49 3.19
C ASP A 223 6.61 9.55 2.12
N ILE A 224 7.15 8.33 2.03
CA ILE A 224 6.60 7.33 1.12
C ILE A 224 5.28 6.81 1.69
N THR A 225 4.27 6.55 0.87
CA THR A 225 2.92 6.20 1.36
C THR A 225 2.88 5.00 2.30
N VAL A 226 3.84 4.08 2.19
CA VAL A 226 3.91 2.85 3.00
C VAL A 226 4.76 3.00 4.28
N SER A 227 5.17 4.22 4.64
CA SER A 227 5.94 4.50 5.86
C SER A 227 5.07 4.69 7.11
#